data_AF-K3Y461-F1
#
_entry.id   AF-K3Y461-F1
#
_cell.length_a   1.000
_cell.length_b   1.000
_cell.length_c   1.000
_cell.angle_alpha   90.00
_cell.angle_beta   90.00
_cell.angle_gamma   90.00
#
_symmetry.space_group_name_H-M   'P 1'
#
loop_
_entity.id
_entity.type
_entity.pdbx_description
1 polymer ?
#
loop_
_entity_poly.entity_id
_entity_poly.type
_entity_poly.pdbx_seq_one_letter_code
_entity_poly.pdbx_strand_id
1 'polypeptide(L)'
;MLPVLDGDFRVSLQGSPENELQLCLESGDPEVQTMEAADAVFINSGDNPFKLMKESIKLLSKIKGNFKHIEDKEIPANLDWFGWCTWDAFYKAVNPAGIEEGLKR
;
A
#
# COMPACT_ATOMS: atom_id res chain seq x y z
N MET A 1 -7.90 11.86 5.39
CA MET A 1 -6.67 11.51 6.13
C MET A 1 -6.26 10.12 5.70
N LEU A 2 -4.99 9.92 5.37
CA LEU A 2 -4.42 8.64 4.94
C LEU A 2 -3.14 8.38 5.75
N PRO A 3 -3.02 7.26 6.48
CA PRO A 3 -1.74 6.83 6.99
C PRO A 3 -0.86 6.40 5.81
N VAL A 4 0.43 6.76 5.84
CA VAL A 4 1.37 6.52 4.74
C VAL A 4 2.69 5.97 5.29
N LEU A 5 3.51 5.36 4.44
CA LEU A 5 4.83 4.88 4.86
C LEU A 5 5.72 6.07 5.25
N ASP A 6 6.45 5.91 6.36
CA ASP A 6 7.44 6.86 6.85
C ASP A 6 8.76 6.11 7.05
N GLY A 7 9.67 6.22 6.08
CA GLY A 7 10.88 5.40 6.03
C GLY A 7 10.57 3.89 6.08
N ASP A 8 11.17 3.21 7.06
CA ASP A 8 11.01 1.78 7.30
C ASP A 8 9.75 1.43 8.11
N PHE A 9 8.91 2.42 8.44
CA PHE A 9 7.75 2.24 9.30
C PHE A 9 6.44 2.21 8.49
N ARG A 10 5.63 1.20 8.77
CA ARG A 10 4.23 1.16 8.39
C ARG A 10 3.42 1.98 9.39
N VAL A 11 2.55 2.84 8.88
CA VAL A 11 1.63 3.63 9.70
C VAL A 11 0.21 3.09 9.55
N SER A 12 -0.53 3.04 10.65
CA SER A 12 -1.96 2.73 10.67
C SER A 12 -2.72 3.65 11.61
N LEU A 13 -4.03 3.74 11.39
CA LEU A 13 -4.96 4.48 12.25
C LEU A 13 -5.76 3.47 13.06
N GLN A 14 -5.84 3.67 14.37
CA GLN A 14 -6.63 2.83 15.28
C GLN A 14 -7.38 3.68 16.30
N GLY A 15 -8.50 3.17 16.81
CA GLY A 15 -9.23 3.79 17.91
C GLY A 15 -8.72 3.28 19.26
N SER A 16 -8.76 4.12 20.29
CA SER A 16 -8.47 3.72 21.67
C SER A 16 -9.75 3.50 22.51
N PRO A 17 -9.67 2.76 23.64
CA PRO A 17 -10.77 2.66 24.60
C PRO A 17 -11.27 4.02 25.14
N GLU A 18 -10.41 5.03 25.12
CA GLU A 18 -10.69 6.41 25.54
C GLU A 18 -11.38 7.24 24.44
N ASN A 19 -11.79 6.62 23.33
CA ASN A 19 -12.39 7.28 22.17
C ASN A 19 -11.45 8.29 21.48
N GLU A 20 -10.16 7.97 21.46
CA GLU A 20 -9.13 8.75 20.78
C GLU A 20 -8.72 8.08 19.46
N LEU A 21 -8.28 8.88 18.50
CA LEU A 21 -7.65 8.40 17.28
C LEU A 21 -6.14 8.31 17.51
N GLN A 22 -5.59 7.11 17.38
CA GLN A 22 -4.17 6.84 17.54
C GLN A 22 -3.51 6.52 16.20
N LEU A 23 -2.26 6.98 16.08
CA LEU A 23 -1.35 6.56 15.03
C LEU A 23 -0.48 5.44 15.57
N CYS A 24 -0.49 4.29 14.91
CA CYS A 24 0.38 3.18 15.22
C CYS A 24 1.47 3.10 14.15
N LEU A 25 2.73 3.08 14.59
CA LEU A 25 3.92 2.97 13.74
C LEU A 25 4.63 1.66 14.04
N GLU A 26 4.84 0.86 13.00
CA GLU A 26 5.40 -0.49 13.12
C GLU A 26 6.50 -0.69 12.07
N SER A 27 7.74 -0.96 12.51
CA SER A 27 8.84 -1.41 11.64
C SER A 27 8.80 -2.93 11.41
N GLY A 28 8.30 -3.69 12.39
CA GLY A 28 8.38 -5.15 12.41
C GLY A 28 9.76 -5.69 12.78
N ASP A 29 10.71 -4.82 13.11
CA ASP A 29 12.08 -5.16 13.51
C ASP A 29 12.44 -4.45 14.83
N PRO A 30 12.76 -5.18 15.92
CA PRO A 30 13.13 -4.60 17.22
C PRO A 30 14.33 -3.64 17.18
N GLU A 31 15.23 -3.83 16.21
CA GLU A 31 16.44 -3.01 16.06
C GLU A 31 16.17 -1.70 15.29
N VAL A 32 15.02 -1.61 14.59
CA VAL A 32 14.60 -0.41 13.85
C VAL A 32 13.67 0.42 14.73
N GLN A 33 14.24 1.43 15.38
CA GLN A 33 13.55 2.31 16.34
C GLN A 33 13.57 3.76 15.88
N THR A 34 12.53 4.51 16.23
CA THR A 34 12.44 5.95 15.96
C THR A 34 11.77 6.67 17.12
N MET A 35 12.12 7.95 17.29
CA MET A 35 11.43 8.89 18.20
C MET A 35 10.61 9.93 17.43
N GLU A 36 10.70 9.94 16.10
CA GLU A 36 10.07 10.94 15.22
C GLU A 36 9.34 10.27 14.05
N ALA A 37 8.25 10.91 13.64
CA ALA A 37 7.39 10.47 12.54
C ALA A 37 6.89 11.70 11.78
N ALA A 38 7.70 12.19 10.84
CA ALA A 38 7.46 13.47 10.17
C ALA A 38 6.48 13.35 9.00
N ASP A 39 6.48 12.22 8.30
CA ASP A 39 5.73 12.04 7.05
C ASP A 39 4.71 10.88 7.15
N ALA A 40 4.23 10.60 8.36
CA ALA A 40 3.37 9.45 8.68
C ALA A 40 1.91 9.58 8.22
N VAL A 41 1.41 10.81 8.03
CA VAL A 41 0.00 11.06 7.70
C VAL A 41 -0.14 12.10 6.60
N PHE A 42 -0.93 11.77 5.59
CA PHE A 42 -1.35 12.71 4.56
C PHE A 42 -2.80 13.18 4.80
N ILE A 43 -3.01 14.50 4.80
CA ILE A 43 -4.32 15.13 4.98
C ILE A 43 -4.63 16.00 3.77
N ASN A 44 -5.85 15.86 3.25
CA ASN A 44 -6.38 16.68 2.17
C ASN A 44 -7.88 16.92 2.40
N SER A 45 -8.43 17.99 1.85
CA SER A 45 -9.83 18.40 2.00
C SER A 45 -10.44 18.78 0.65
N GLY A 46 -11.77 18.65 0.56
CA GLY A 46 -12.52 18.99 -0.65
C GLY A 46 -13.98 18.54 -0.56
N ASP A 47 -14.82 19.10 -1.43
CA ASP A 47 -16.28 18.98 -1.33
C ASP A 47 -16.85 17.68 -1.92
N ASN A 48 -16.08 17.00 -2.77
CA ASN A 48 -16.48 15.75 -3.41
C ASN A 48 -15.55 14.61 -2.97
N PRO A 49 -16.02 13.64 -2.18
CA PRO A 49 -15.16 12.60 -1.60
C PRO A 49 -14.53 11.69 -2.66
N PHE A 50 -15.23 11.41 -3.77
CA PHE A 50 -14.71 10.53 -4.83
C PHE A 50 -13.57 11.20 -5.61
N LYS A 51 -13.73 12.48 -5.94
CA LYS A 51 -12.66 13.27 -6.55
C LYS A 51 -11.51 13.44 -5.57
N LEU A 52 -11.82 13.75 -4.31
CA LEU A 52 -10.83 13.97 -3.27
C LEU A 52 -9.93 12.75 -3.08
N MET A 53 -10.48 11.53 -3.03
CA MET A 53 -9.66 10.32 -2.90
C MET A 53 -8.68 10.16 -4.07
N LYS A 54 -9.18 10.28 -5.30
CA LYS A 54 -8.35 10.13 -6.52
C LYS A 54 -7.22 11.16 -6.55
N GLU A 55 -7.55 12.43 -6.36
CA GLU A 55 -6.58 13.52 -6.39
C GLU A 55 -5.61 13.46 -5.20
N SER A 56 -6.04 12.97 -4.04
CA SER A 56 -5.18 12.73 -2.88
C SER A 56 -4.07 11.73 -3.18
N ILE A 57 -4.39 10.59 -3.81
CA ILE A 57 -3.37 9.59 -4.17
C ILE A 57 -2.41 10.13 -5.23
N LYS A 58 -2.90 10.92 -6.20
CA LYS A 58 -2.05 11.60 -7.20
C LYS A 58 -1.13 12.64 -6.58
N LEU A 59 -1.60 13.41 -5.61
CA LEU A 59 -0.77 14.38 -4.91
C LEU A 59 0.28 13.66 -4.06
N LEU A 60 -0.15 12.61 -3.34
CA LEU A 60 0.74 11.80 -2.52
C LEU A 60 1.86 11.14 -3.36
N SER A 61 1.57 10.68 -4.58
CA SER A 61 2.60 10.11 -5.46
C SER A 61 3.67 11.15 -5.84
N LYS A 62 3.28 12.40 -6.03
CA LYS A 62 4.22 13.51 -6.30
C LYS A 62 5.04 13.89 -5.06
N ILE A 63 4.42 13.89 -3.87
CA ILE A 63 5.10 14.22 -2.61
C ILE A 63 6.12 13.13 -2.26
N LYS A 64 5.73 11.84 -2.30
CA LYS A 64 6.60 10.73 -1.90
C LYS A 64 7.62 10.34 -2.99
N GLY A 65 7.28 10.50 -4.26
CA GLY A 65 8.19 10.24 -5.39
C GLY A 65 8.59 8.78 -5.62
N ASN A 66 8.14 7.83 -4.79
CA ASN A 66 8.53 6.41 -4.83
C ASN A 66 7.43 5.48 -5.40
N PHE A 67 6.29 6.02 -5.81
CA PHE A 67 5.25 5.28 -6.53
C PHE A 67 4.57 6.16 -7.58
N LYS A 68 3.86 5.54 -8.52
CA LYS A 68 3.05 6.21 -9.54
C LYS A 68 1.56 5.95 -9.33
N HIS A 69 0.72 6.93 -9.64
CA HIS A 69 -0.72 6.72 -9.72
C HIS A 69 -1.06 5.75 -10.87
N ILE A 70 -2.18 5.02 -10.79
CA ILE A 70 -2.52 3.96 -11.76
C ILE A 70 -2.59 4.47 -13.20
N GLU A 71 -3.03 5.71 -13.40
CA GLU A 71 -3.11 6.35 -14.73
C GLU A 71 -1.74 6.62 -15.36
N ASP A 72 -0.67 6.68 -14.56
CA ASP A 72 0.71 6.92 -15.02
C ASP A 72 1.52 5.61 -15.10
N LYS A 73 0.90 4.46 -14.79
CA LYS A 73 1.54 3.14 -14.90
C LYS A 73 1.34 2.59 -16.30
N GLU A 74 2.41 2.07 -16.88
CA GLU A 74 2.31 1.27 -18.10
C GLU A 74 1.63 -0.06 -17.76
N ILE A 75 0.55 -0.37 -18.48
CA ILE A 75 -0.14 -1.64 -18.35
C ILE A 75 0.65 -2.69 -19.14
N PRO A 76 1.15 -3.75 -18.50
CA PRO A 76 1.83 -4.82 -19.22
C PRO A 76 0.91 -5.47 -20.25
N ALA A 77 1.42 -5.79 -21.44
CA ALA A 77 0.64 -6.42 -22.52
C ALA A 77 0.02 -7.78 -22.11
N ASN A 78 0.60 -8.43 -21.12
CA ASN A 78 0.15 -9.71 -20.57
C ASN A 78 -0.79 -9.57 -19.36
N LEU A 79 -1.24 -8.35 -18.99
CA LEU A 79 -2.15 -8.17 -17.86
C LEU A 79 -3.45 -8.97 -18.05
N ASP A 80 -3.96 -9.03 -19.28
CA ASP A 80 -5.16 -9.79 -19.62
C ASP A 80 -4.92 -11.32 -19.67
N TRP A 81 -3.65 -11.75 -19.71
CA TRP A 81 -3.29 -13.17 -19.75
C TRP A 81 -3.19 -13.74 -18.33
N PHE A 82 -2.70 -12.92 -17.40
CA PHE A 82 -2.54 -13.26 -15.99
C PHE A 82 -3.57 -12.50 -15.14
N GLY A 83 -4.84 -12.85 -15.32
CA GLY A 83 -5.87 -12.56 -14.31
C GLY A 83 -5.75 -13.43 -13.04
N TRP A 84 -4.66 -14.19 -12.90
CA TRP A 84 -4.43 -15.13 -11.80
C TRP A 84 -3.25 -14.67 -10.98
N CYS A 85 -3.49 -14.30 -9.72
CA CYS A 85 -2.40 -14.31 -8.76
C CYS A 85 -2.07 -15.79 -8.43
N THR A 86 -0.85 -16.08 -7.94
CA THR A 86 -0.49 -17.45 -7.52
C THR A 86 -1.44 -17.99 -6.45
N TRP A 87 -2.07 -17.10 -5.70
CA TRP A 87 -3.17 -17.46 -4.79
C TRP A 87 -4.42 -17.94 -5.52
N ASP A 88 -4.82 -17.38 -6.67
CA ASP A 88 -5.95 -17.91 -7.45
C ASP A 88 -5.60 -19.25 -8.13
N ALA A 89 -4.34 -19.42 -8.54
CA ALA A 89 -3.88 -20.63 -9.23
C ALA A 89 -3.78 -21.85 -8.29
N PHE A 90 -3.40 -21.63 -7.04
CA PHE A 90 -3.13 -22.72 -6.10
C PHE A 90 -3.99 -22.67 -4.84
N TYR A 91 -4.74 -21.60 -4.59
CA TYR A 91 -5.43 -21.32 -3.33
C TYR A 91 -4.50 -21.59 -2.14
N LYS A 92 -4.79 -22.64 -1.37
CA LYS A 92 -4.02 -23.04 -0.19
C LYS A 92 -2.87 -24.01 -0.50
N ALA A 93 -2.76 -24.50 -1.73
CA ALA A 93 -1.81 -25.54 -2.16
C ALA A 93 -0.58 -24.96 -2.91
N VAL A 94 -0.22 -23.71 -2.62
CA VAL A 94 0.95 -23.03 -3.22
C VAL A 94 2.20 -23.80 -2.84
N ASN A 95 2.96 -24.28 -3.84
CA ASN A 95 4.24 -24.95 -3.62
C ASN A 95 5.26 -24.58 -4.72
N PRO A 96 6.58 -24.62 -4.45
CA PRO A 96 7.60 -24.18 -5.40
C PRO A 96 7.58 -24.90 -6.75
N ALA A 97 7.40 -26.23 -6.75
CA ALA A 97 7.39 -27.03 -7.97
C ALA A 97 6.20 -26.67 -8.89
N GLY A 98 5.02 -26.47 -8.31
CA GLY A 98 3.84 -26.04 -9.05
C GLY A 98 3.99 -24.65 -9.66
N ILE A 99 4.65 -23.72 -8.96
CA ILE A 99 4.95 -22.38 -9.50
C ILE A 99 5.89 -22.49 -10.71
N GLU A 100 6.97 -23.27 -10.62
CA GLU A 100 7.91 -23.46 -11.73
C GLU A 100 7.25 -24.11 -12.96
N GLU A 101 6.35 -25.08 -12.78
CA GLU A 101 5.61 -25.69 -13.88
C GLU A 101 4.65 -24.69 -14.53
N GLY A 102 3.94 -23.89 -13.73
CA GLY A 102 3.01 -22.88 -14.20
C GLY A 102 3.66 -21.77 -15.05
N LEU A 103 4.93 -21.45 -14.80
CA LEU A 103 5.69 -20.45 -15.55
C LEU A 103 6.30 -20.98 -16.87
N LYS A 104 6.31 -22.29 -17.10
CA LYS A 104 6.89 -22.92 -18.31
C LYS A 104 5.91 -23.01 -19.49
N ARG A 105 4.68 -22.53 -19.33
CA ARG A 105 3.65 -22.47 -20.38
C ARG A 105 3.51 -21.06 -20.91
#